data_AF-A0A7Y5AQA0-F1
#
_entry.id   AF-A0A7Y5AQA0-F1
#
_cell.length_a   1.000
_cell.length_b   1.000
_cell.length_c   1.000
_cell.angle_alpha   90.00
_cell.angle_beta   90.00
_cell.angle_gamma   90.00
#
_symmetry.space_group_name_H-M   'P 1'
#
loop_
_entity.id
_entity.type
_entity.pdbx_description
1 polymer ?
#
loop_
_entity_poly.entity_id
_entity_poly.type
_entity_poly.pdbx_seq_one_letter_code
_entity_poly.pdbx_strand_id
1 'polypeptide(L)'
;MYRHKQKHQHVEQEQLDRWLVSYADYMTLMFALFVVLYAMSIVKEEQYNVLADSITRMFEKPEQSGTGVPGSAVLTKPAPQSELELYGTSLEEAKGPALVADAKQLSEVTAKQLGSPLQSVEQKLTRALANLLEQGLAKIQQDENWLTIELSSGLLFASGSATATASAQTLLAEITKVINPINNFIRVRGYTDNQPINNELFASNWELSVSRATSVLRMLERLGTAPQRMAIEGFGQYYPFSANDNAQGRAANRKVVIAISRYGYAEQQQTTNSDENAENDALQRQLEQISQQDGSIRVIALPGGGIRITTRQDNPDAQPEQQQEP
;
A
#
# COMPACT_ATOMS: atom_id res chain seq x y z
N MET A 1 83.74 -1.49 58.83
CA MET A 1 82.79 -2.62 58.90
C MET A 1 81.66 -2.36 57.92
N TYR A 2 81.43 -3.33 57.04
CA TYR A 2 80.54 -3.28 55.88
C TYR A 2 79.07 -3.00 56.27
N ARG A 3 78.40 -2.12 55.53
CA ARG A 3 76.94 -1.93 55.59
C ARG A 3 76.35 -2.46 54.28
N HIS A 4 75.87 -3.70 54.32
CA HIS A 4 75.23 -4.36 53.18
C HIS A 4 73.87 -3.70 52.90
N LYS A 5 73.68 -3.30 51.64
CA LYS A 5 72.46 -2.68 51.12
C LYS A 5 71.62 -3.77 50.45
N GLN A 6 70.56 -4.22 51.11
CA GLN A 6 69.51 -5.05 50.50
C GLN A 6 68.18 -4.30 50.63
N LYS A 7 67.79 -3.57 49.58
CA LYS A 7 66.44 -3.04 49.42
C LYS A 7 66.25 -2.55 47.98
N HIS A 8 66.20 -3.46 47.01
CA HIS A 8 65.76 -3.12 45.64
C HIS A 8 64.95 -4.20 44.91
N GLN A 9 64.81 -5.43 45.43
CA GLN A 9 64.13 -6.50 44.69
C GLN A 9 62.60 -6.56 44.85
N HIS A 10 62.02 -5.92 45.88
CA HIS A 10 60.57 -6.02 46.15
C HIS A 10 59.69 -5.01 45.39
N VAL A 11 60.25 -3.94 44.82
CA VAL A 11 59.47 -2.87 44.16
C VAL A 11 59.14 -3.22 42.69
N GLU A 12 59.97 -4.03 42.04
CA GLU A 12 59.75 -4.44 40.64
C GLU A 12 58.62 -5.46 40.47
N GLN A 13 58.38 -6.35 41.45
CA GLN A 13 57.32 -7.34 41.38
C GLN A 13 55.91 -6.73 41.52
N GLU A 14 55.71 -5.71 42.36
CA GLU A 14 54.40 -5.05 42.49
C GLU A 14 53.96 -4.29 41.22
N GLN A 15 54.91 -3.77 40.43
CA GLN A 15 54.59 -3.13 39.15
C GLN A 15 54.14 -4.14 38.09
N LEU A 16 54.69 -5.37 38.12
CA LEU A 16 54.31 -6.48 37.24
C LEU A 16 52.97 -7.12 37.62
N ASP A 17 52.37 -6.80 38.76
CA ASP A 17 51.03 -7.28 39.10
C ASP A 17 49.93 -6.32 38.59
N ARG A 18 50.25 -5.04 38.39
CA ARG A 18 49.24 -4.02 38.07
C ARG A 18 48.73 -4.07 36.64
N TRP A 19 49.59 -4.37 35.67
CA TRP A 19 49.18 -4.59 34.26
C TRP A 19 48.37 -5.89 34.08
N LEU A 20 48.63 -6.90 34.92
CA LEU A 20 47.94 -8.18 34.90
C LEU A 20 46.46 -8.01 35.29
N VAL A 21 46.17 -7.09 36.21
CA VAL A 21 44.80 -6.76 36.63
C VAL A 21 44.01 -6.12 35.49
N SER A 22 44.57 -5.14 34.76
CA SER A 22 43.91 -4.55 33.59
C SER A 22 43.75 -5.55 32.44
N TYR A 23 44.71 -6.45 32.26
CA TYR A 23 44.61 -7.53 31.26
C TYR A 23 43.52 -8.54 31.63
N ALA A 24 43.44 -8.95 32.90
CA ALA A 24 42.41 -9.83 33.41
C ALA A 24 41.02 -9.21 33.24
N ASP A 25 40.86 -7.92 33.54
CA ASP A 25 39.61 -7.18 33.34
C ASP A 25 39.18 -7.18 31.86
N TYR A 26 40.10 -6.87 30.94
CA TYR A 26 39.83 -6.92 29.49
C TYR A 26 39.42 -8.32 29.02
N MET A 27 40.07 -9.39 29.50
CA MET A 27 39.73 -10.77 29.15
C MET A 27 38.33 -11.15 29.64
N THR A 28 37.92 -10.67 30.82
CA THR A 28 36.56 -10.89 31.34
C THR A 28 35.50 -10.08 30.60
N LEU A 29 35.81 -8.85 30.17
CA LEU A 29 34.90 -8.04 29.33
C LEU A 29 34.70 -8.66 27.95
N MET A 30 35.77 -9.15 27.32
CA MET A 30 35.68 -9.91 26.08
C MET A 30 34.84 -11.18 26.26
N PHE A 31 35.09 -11.96 27.31
CA PHE A 31 34.32 -13.17 27.60
C PHE A 31 32.82 -12.86 27.79
N ALA A 32 32.48 -11.84 28.57
CA ALA A 32 31.10 -11.42 28.78
C ALA A 32 30.42 -10.97 27.47
N LEU A 33 31.13 -10.20 26.63
CA LEU A 33 30.64 -9.81 25.31
C LEU A 33 30.37 -11.02 24.42
N PHE A 34 31.29 -11.99 24.36
CA PHE A 34 31.12 -13.21 23.57
C PHE A 34 29.94 -14.06 24.06
N VAL A 35 29.73 -14.18 25.37
CA VAL A 35 28.57 -14.91 25.92
C VAL A 35 27.25 -14.23 25.53
N VAL A 36 27.19 -12.89 25.55
CA VAL A 36 26.00 -12.13 25.13
C VAL A 36 25.74 -12.31 23.63
N LEU A 37 26.78 -12.21 22.79
CA LEU A 37 26.66 -12.44 21.35
C LEU A 37 26.27 -13.89 21.02
N TYR A 38 26.82 -14.85 21.76
CA TYR A 38 26.47 -16.27 21.62
C TYR A 38 25.00 -16.52 22.03
N ALA A 39 24.52 -15.88 23.10
CA ALA A 39 23.13 -15.97 23.52
C ALA A 39 22.15 -15.39 22.47
N MET A 40 22.50 -14.27 21.83
CA MET A 40 21.74 -13.73 20.69
C MET A 40 21.81 -14.65 19.46
N SER A 41 22.92 -15.36 19.26
CA SER A 41 23.07 -16.34 18.17
C SER A 41 22.30 -17.65 18.41
N ILE A 42 21.91 -17.98 19.65
CA ILE A 42 21.11 -19.18 19.97
C ILE A 42 19.59 -18.91 19.83
N VAL A 43 19.18 -17.76 19.27
CA VAL A 43 17.76 -17.54 18.93
C VAL A 43 17.34 -18.54 17.86
N LYS A 44 16.75 -19.65 18.32
CA LYS A 44 16.20 -20.75 17.53
C LYS A 44 15.10 -20.23 16.62
N GLU A 45 15.26 -20.44 15.31
CA GLU A 45 14.25 -20.20 14.26
C GLU A 45 12.94 -20.99 14.46
N GLU A 46 12.92 -21.97 15.36
CA GLU A 46 11.77 -22.87 15.53
C GLU A 46 10.48 -22.16 15.98
N GLN A 47 10.55 -21.01 16.65
CA GLN A 47 9.35 -20.27 17.07
C GLN A 47 8.62 -19.60 15.90
N TYR A 48 9.33 -19.25 14.82
CA TYR A 48 8.72 -18.68 13.62
C TYR A 48 8.05 -19.74 12.74
N ASN A 49 8.63 -20.94 12.68
CA ASN A 49 8.04 -22.04 11.91
C ASN A 49 6.72 -22.52 12.51
N VAL A 50 6.58 -22.53 13.85
CA VAL A 50 5.32 -22.89 14.52
C VAL A 50 4.22 -21.85 14.23
N LEU A 51 4.56 -20.57 14.22
CA LEU A 51 3.63 -19.50 13.84
C LEU A 51 3.22 -19.61 12.36
N ALA A 52 4.18 -19.80 11.45
CA ALA A 52 3.91 -19.97 10.03
C ALA A 52 3.05 -21.22 9.74
N ASP A 53 3.32 -22.34 10.40
CA ASP A 53 2.56 -23.59 10.26
C ASP A 53 1.15 -23.44 10.85
N SER A 54 0.99 -22.76 11.99
CA SER A 54 -0.34 -22.49 12.57
C SER A 54 -1.21 -21.58 11.71
N ILE A 55 -0.62 -20.56 11.07
CA ILE A 55 -1.34 -19.66 10.15
C ILE A 55 -1.66 -20.41 8.86
N THR A 56 -0.73 -21.20 8.32
CA THR A 56 -0.95 -21.98 7.10
C THR A 56 -2.05 -23.02 7.29
N ARG A 57 -2.10 -23.72 8.43
CA ARG A 57 -3.19 -24.67 8.76
C ARG A 57 -4.55 -24.02 8.97
N MET A 58 -4.60 -22.74 9.34
CA MET A 58 -5.86 -21.98 9.37
C MET A 58 -6.36 -21.59 7.98
N PHE A 59 -5.47 -21.49 6.98
CA PHE A 59 -5.82 -21.19 5.60
C PHE A 59 -5.95 -22.44 4.70
N GLU A 60 -5.31 -23.56 5.06
CA GLU A 60 -5.52 -24.88 4.46
C GLU A 60 -6.80 -25.50 5.00
N LYS A 61 -7.91 -25.13 4.36
CA LYS A 61 -9.23 -25.74 4.56
C LYS A 61 -9.16 -27.25 4.25
N PRO A 62 -9.46 -28.16 5.20
CA PRO A 62 -9.72 -29.55 4.85
C PRO A 62 -11.07 -29.62 4.13
N GLU A 63 -11.04 -29.98 2.85
CA GLU A 63 -12.17 -30.54 2.10
C GLU A 63 -12.57 -31.86 2.75
N GLN A 64 -13.32 -31.82 3.87
CA GLN A 64 -14.11 -32.96 4.32
C GLN A 64 -15.18 -32.53 5.34
N SER A 65 -16.42 -32.68 4.89
CA SER A 65 -17.62 -32.74 5.70
C SER A 65 -17.50 -33.78 6.81
N GLY A 66 -17.94 -33.43 8.02
CA GLY A 66 -18.39 -34.39 9.01
C GLY A 66 -17.39 -34.76 10.09
N THR A 67 -17.85 -34.58 11.33
CA THR A 67 -17.33 -35.09 12.60
C THR A 67 -16.00 -34.51 13.09
N GLY A 68 -16.08 -33.80 14.22
CA GLY A 68 -14.97 -33.12 14.85
C GLY A 68 -13.79 -34.03 15.18
N VAL A 69 -12.60 -33.47 15.07
CA VAL A 69 -11.35 -34.09 15.52
C VAL A 69 -11.06 -33.62 16.96
N PRO A 70 -10.64 -34.52 17.87
CA PRO A 70 -10.33 -34.19 19.25
C PRO A 70 -9.12 -33.24 19.32
N GLY A 71 -9.36 -32.04 19.85
CA GLY A 71 -8.33 -31.04 20.05
C GLY A 71 -7.45 -31.37 21.25
N SER A 72 -6.18 -31.65 21.00
CA SER A 72 -5.10 -31.48 21.98
C SER A 72 -4.61 -30.02 21.94
N ALA A 73 -5.53 -29.08 22.14
CA ALA A 73 -5.21 -27.68 22.34
C ALA A 73 -5.28 -27.39 23.83
N VAL A 74 -4.11 -27.11 24.41
CA VAL A 74 -3.90 -26.74 25.81
C VAL A 74 -4.69 -25.47 26.14
N LEU A 75 -5.93 -25.65 26.59
CA LEU A 75 -6.72 -24.65 27.30
C LEU A 75 -7.16 -25.27 28.62
N THR A 76 -6.21 -25.38 29.55
CA THR A 76 -6.46 -25.79 30.95
C THR A 76 -7.11 -24.64 31.72
N LYS A 77 -8.39 -24.40 31.44
CA LYS A 77 -9.39 -23.82 32.35
C LYS A 77 -10.76 -23.77 31.63
N PRO A 78 -11.68 -24.70 31.92
CA PRO A 78 -13.07 -24.51 31.51
C PRO A 78 -13.67 -23.36 32.33
N ALA A 79 -14.13 -22.31 31.66
CA ALA A 79 -15.06 -21.36 32.28
C ALA A 79 -16.37 -22.10 32.59
N PRO A 80 -17.07 -21.79 33.69
CA PRO A 80 -18.35 -22.43 34.00
C PRO A 80 -19.35 -22.11 32.89
N GLN A 81 -19.93 -23.16 32.31
CA GLN A 81 -21.04 -23.06 31.36
C GLN A 81 -22.19 -22.36 32.08
N SER A 82 -22.62 -21.21 31.56
CA SER A 82 -23.85 -20.58 32.04
C SER A 82 -25.03 -21.48 31.65
N GLU A 83 -25.72 -22.05 32.63
CA GLU A 83 -27.04 -22.66 32.48
C GLU A 83 -28.08 -21.56 32.19
N LEU A 84 -28.08 -21.06 30.97
CA LEU A 84 -29.24 -20.37 30.41
C LEU A 84 -29.71 -21.24 29.26
N GLU A 85 -30.64 -22.15 29.56
CA GLU A 85 -31.41 -22.86 28.54
C GLU A 85 -32.21 -21.82 27.75
N LEU A 86 -31.70 -21.49 26.56
CA LEU A 86 -32.39 -20.62 25.63
C LEU A 86 -33.53 -21.44 24.99
N TYR A 87 -34.72 -21.34 25.56
CA TYR A 87 -35.95 -21.85 24.97
C TYR A 87 -36.25 -21.07 23.68
N GLY A 88 -36.20 -21.74 22.54
CA GLY A 88 -36.53 -21.16 21.24
C GLY A 88 -36.68 -22.25 20.19
N THR A 89 -37.91 -22.43 19.73
CA THR A 89 -38.35 -23.45 18.79
C THR A 89 -37.57 -23.41 17.46
N SER A 90 -37.09 -24.59 17.05
CA SER A 90 -36.91 -24.99 15.64
C SER A 90 -36.39 -23.91 14.69
N LEU A 91 -35.07 -23.76 14.66
CA LEU A 91 -34.40 -23.22 13.49
C LEU A 91 -34.60 -24.23 12.35
N GLU A 92 -35.50 -23.93 11.41
CA GLU A 92 -35.17 -24.30 10.04
C GLU A 92 -33.75 -23.81 9.81
N GLU A 93 -32.89 -24.72 9.37
CA GLU A 93 -31.52 -24.41 9.01
C GLU A 93 -31.57 -23.25 8.03
N ALA A 94 -31.32 -22.05 8.56
CA ALA A 94 -31.33 -20.84 7.77
C ALA A 94 -30.29 -21.10 6.69
N LYS A 95 -30.78 -21.36 5.47
CA LYS A 95 -29.94 -21.43 4.27
C LYS A 95 -29.23 -20.09 4.26
N GLY A 96 -28.01 -20.06 4.81
CA GLY A 96 -27.09 -18.97 4.61
C GLY A 96 -27.02 -18.71 3.11
N PRO A 97 -26.80 -17.46 2.69
CA PRO A 97 -26.81 -17.12 1.28
C PRO A 97 -25.96 -18.13 0.52
N ALA A 98 -26.61 -18.91 -0.36
CA ALA A 98 -25.91 -19.85 -1.19
C ALA A 98 -24.90 -19.04 -1.99
N LEU A 99 -23.61 -19.36 -1.88
CA LEU A 99 -22.60 -18.71 -2.69
C LEU A 99 -22.92 -19.06 -4.15
N VAL A 100 -23.51 -18.11 -4.86
CA VAL A 100 -23.70 -18.19 -6.31
C VAL A 100 -22.32 -18.43 -6.90
N ALA A 101 -22.22 -19.31 -7.90
CA ALA A 101 -20.95 -19.74 -8.48
C ALA A 101 -20.03 -18.59 -8.96
N ASP A 102 -20.59 -17.38 -9.12
CA ASP A 102 -19.86 -16.15 -9.44
C ASP A 102 -19.01 -15.55 -8.31
N ALA A 103 -19.20 -15.97 -7.05
CA ALA A 103 -18.31 -15.51 -5.97
C ALA A 103 -16.87 -16.01 -6.12
N LYS A 104 -16.62 -17.03 -6.97
CA LYS A 104 -15.27 -17.49 -7.32
C LYS A 104 -14.52 -16.49 -8.22
N GLN A 105 -15.22 -15.60 -8.92
CA GLN A 105 -14.59 -14.59 -9.77
C GLN A 105 -14.10 -13.36 -8.98
N LEU A 106 -14.64 -13.11 -7.77
CA LEU A 106 -14.14 -12.02 -6.92
C LEU A 106 -12.72 -12.28 -6.37
N SER A 107 -12.27 -13.53 -6.31
CA SER A 107 -10.90 -13.89 -5.90
C SER A 107 -9.83 -13.58 -6.95
N GLU A 108 -10.20 -13.35 -8.22
CA GLU A 108 -9.21 -13.08 -9.29
C GLU A 108 -8.76 -11.62 -9.37
N VAL A 109 -9.33 -10.72 -8.57
CA VAL A 109 -8.92 -9.30 -8.46
C VAL A 109 -7.51 -9.14 -7.85
N THR A 110 -6.87 -10.23 -7.41
CA THR A 110 -5.50 -10.23 -6.86
C THR A 110 -4.44 -10.69 -7.86
N ALA A 111 -4.74 -10.79 -9.16
CA ALA A 111 -3.71 -11.00 -10.17
C ALA A 111 -2.93 -9.69 -10.37
N LYS A 112 -1.81 -9.52 -9.65
CA LYS A 112 -0.81 -8.49 -9.95
C LYS A 112 -0.26 -8.72 -11.36
N GLN A 113 -0.96 -8.23 -12.37
CA GLN A 113 -0.60 -8.42 -13.77
C GLN A 113 0.72 -7.69 -14.04
N LEU A 114 1.70 -8.39 -14.61
CA LEU A 114 2.95 -7.76 -15.04
C LEU A 114 2.62 -6.73 -16.13
N GLY A 115 3.20 -5.54 -15.99
CA GLY A 115 3.08 -4.49 -16.98
C GLY A 115 4.04 -4.72 -18.16
N SER A 116 4.29 -3.65 -18.91
CA SER A 116 5.30 -3.68 -19.98
C SER A 116 6.71 -3.92 -19.42
N PRO A 117 7.61 -4.60 -20.17
CA PRO A 117 8.96 -4.90 -19.70
C PRO A 117 9.79 -3.64 -19.43
N LEU A 118 10.22 -3.45 -18.18
CA LEU A 118 10.95 -2.25 -17.74
C LEU A 118 12.24 -2.02 -18.55
N GLN A 119 12.95 -3.09 -18.92
CA GLN A 119 14.19 -3.00 -19.70
C GLN A 119 14.01 -2.25 -21.04
N SER A 120 12.88 -2.49 -21.72
CA SER A 120 12.59 -1.84 -23.01
C SER A 120 12.22 -0.37 -22.83
N VAL A 121 11.60 -0.03 -21.69
CA VAL A 121 11.22 1.32 -21.32
C VAL A 121 12.47 2.11 -20.93
N GLU A 122 13.36 1.53 -20.13
CA GLU A 122 14.65 2.08 -19.75
C GLU A 122 15.45 2.46 -21.01
N GLN A 123 15.63 1.55 -21.96
CA GLN A 123 16.37 1.84 -23.19
C GLN A 123 15.79 3.01 -24.01
N LYS A 124 14.46 3.10 -24.09
CA LYS A 124 13.78 4.21 -24.79
C LYS A 124 13.98 5.53 -24.05
N LEU A 125 13.86 5.52 -22.72
CA LEU A 125 14.07 6.70 -21.88
C LEU A 125 15.52 7.17 -21.93
N THR A 126 16.49 6.26 -21.86
CA THR A 126 17.92 6.59 -21.97
C THR A 126 18.25 7.27 -23.29
N ARG A 127 17.62 6.83 -24.39
CA ARG A 127 17.77 7.50 -25.70
C ARG A 127 17.09 8.86 -25.73
N ALA A 128 15.86 8.97 -25.21
CA ALA A 128 15.11 10.22 -25.20
C ALA A 128 15.75 11.30 -24.31
N LEU A 129 16.41 10.89 -23.23
CA LEU A 129 16.98 11.78 -22.21
C LEU A 129 18.51 11.86 -22.25
N ALA A 130 19.17 11.32 -23.28
CA ALA A 130 20.63 11.24 -23.38
C ALA A 130 21.35 12.54 -23.02
N ASN A 131 20.95 13.67 -23.62
CA ASN A 131 21.55 14.98 -23.34
C ASN A 131 21.45 15.40 -21.86
N LEU A 132 20.35 15.06 -21.19
CA LEU A 132 20.12 15.42 -19.79
C LEU A 132 20.86 14.49 -18.83
N LEU A 133 21.02 13.22 -19.21
CA LEU A 133 21.84 12.25 -18.49
C LEU A 133 23.31 12.66 -18.52
N GLU A 134 23.83 13.08 -19.69
CA GLU A 134 25.20 13.58 -19.83
C GLU A 134 25.47 14.86 -19.02
N GLN A 135 24.47 15.75 -18.92
CA GLN A 135 24.54 16.96 -18.10
C GLN A 135 24.35 16.70 -16.60
N GLY A 136 24.05 15.47 -16.19
CA GLY A 136 23.79 15.12 -14.78
C GLY A 136 22.50 15.72 -14.21
N LEU A 137 21.59 16.20 -15.07
CA LEU A 137 20.31 16.79 -14.66
C LEU A 137 19.20 15.76 -14.48
N ALA A 138 19.40 14.57 -15.06
CA ALA A 138 18.55 13.41 -14.90
C ALA A 138 19.39 12.17 -14.55
N LYS A 139 18.77 11.18 -13.92
CA LYS A 139 19.35 9.86 -13.68
C LYS A 139 18.27 8.80 -13.84
N ILE A 140 18.61 7.67 -14.46
CA ILE A 140 17.71 6.51 -14.57
C ILE A 140 18.33 5.37 -13.76
N GLN A 141 17.50 4.71 -12.95
CA GLN A 141 17.87 3.52 -12.19
C GLN A 141 16.74 2.50 -12.29
N GLN A 142 17.11 1.22 -12.39
CA GLN A 142 16.16 0.11 -12.41
C GLN A 142 16.43 -0.81 -11.22
N ASP A 143 15.41 -1.01 -10.41
CA ASP A 143 15.34 -2.01 -9.35
C ASP A 143 14.41 -3.16 -9.78
N GLU A 144 14.27 -4.21 -8.95
CA GLU A 144 13.42 -5.37 -9.27
C GLU A 144 11.95 -4.99 -9.54
N ASN A 145 11.46 -3.97 -8.83
CA ASN A 145 10.03 -3.60 -8.84
C ASN A 145 9.76 -2.27 -9.53
N TRP A 146 10.77 -1.44 -9.75
CA TRP A 146 10.61 -0.05 -10.16
C TRP A 146 11.70 0.38 -11.14
N LEU A 147 11.30 1.10 -12.17
CA LEU A 147 12.18 1.91 -13.00
C LEU A 147 11.99 3.37 -12.59
N THR A 148 13.02 3.98 -12.02
CA THR A 148 12.97 5.35 -11.48
C THR A 148 13.72 6.32 -12.37
N ILE A 149 13.05 7.42 -12.73
CA ILE A 149 13.62 8.56 -13.42
C ILE A 149 13.74 9.69 -12.40
N GLU A 150 14.97 9.99 -11.97
CA GLU A 150 15.27 11.09 -11.09
C GLU A 150 15.49 12.36 -11.90
N LEU A 151 14.77 13.43 -11.57
CA LEU A 151 14.86 14.74 -12.23
C LEU A 151 15.20 15.81 -11.20
N SER A 152 16.20 16.65 -11.50
CA SER A 152 16.56 17.77 -10.64
C SER A 152 15.41 18.78 -10.53
N SER A 153 15.06 19.18 -9.30
CA SER A 153 13.98 20.16 -9.08
C SER A 153 14.28 21.51 -9.71
N GLY A 154 15.55 21.90 -9.85
CA GLY A 154 15.93 23.19 -10.45
C GLY A 154 15.64 23.25 -11.96
N LEU A 155 15.53 22.10 -12.62
CA LEU A 155 15.10 22.01 -14.03
C LEU A 155 13.58 22.13 -14.15
N LEU A 156 12.86 21.59 -13.17
CA LEU A 156 11.40 21.48 -13.19
C LEU A 156 10.69 22.70 -12.62
N PHE A 157 11.27 23.37 -11.62
CA PHE A 157 10.62 24.39 -10.81
C PHE A 157 11.56 25.55 -10.50
N ALA A 158 10.98 26.73 -10.29
CA ALA A 158 11.70 27.83 -9.66
C ALA A 158 12.00 27.51 -8.17
N SER A 159 12.99 28.21 -7.61
CA SER A 159 13.35 28.06 -6.19
C SER A 159 12.17 28.35 -5.28
N GLY A 160 11.94 27.50 -4.27
CA GLY A 160 10.83 27.64 -3.31
C GLY A 160 9.42 27.52 -3.90
N SER A 161 9.27 27.15 -5.17
CA SER A 161 7.98 27.05 -5.86
C SER A 161 7.66 25.62 -6.30
N ALA A 162 6.36 25.34 -6.46
CA ALA A 162 5.82 24.15 -7.11
C ALA A 162 5.27 24.43 -8.53
N THR A 163 5.44 25.65 -9.04
CA THR A 163 5.04 26.02 -10.41
C THR A 163 6.08 25.50 -11.40
N ALA A 164 5.65 24.61 -12.29
CA ALA A 164 6.52 24.01 -13.29
C ALA A 164 6.96 25.04 -14.35
N THR A 165 8.22 24.95 -14.80
CA THR A 165 8.77 25.83 -15.84
C THR A 165 8.34 25.37 -17.24
N ALA A 166 8.47 26.23 -18.26
CA ALA A 166 8.23 25.84 -19.65
C ALA A 166 9.19 24.73 -20.10
N SER A 167 10.44 24.74 -19.66
CA SER A 167 11.42 23.68 -19.93
C SER A 167 10.99 22.35 -19.32
N ALA A 168 10.35 22.37 -18.14
CA ALA A 168 9.78 21.18 -17.52
C ALA A 168 8.70 20.54 -18.42
N GLN A 169 7.87 21.36 -19.08
CA GLN A 169 6.83 20.88 -19.98
C GLN A 169 7.41 20.17 -21.20
N THR A 170 8.43 20.74 -21.83
CA THR A 170 9.12 20.09 -22.96
C THR A 170 9.75 18.77 -22.54
N LEU A 171 10.40 18.73 -21.38
CA LEU A 171 11.00 17.52 -20.83
C LEU A 171 9.95 16.43 -20.56
N LEU A 172 8.90 16.77 -19.82
CA LEU A 172 7.85 15.82 -19.47
C LEU A 172 7.11 15.33 -20.72
N ALA A 173 7.02 16.13 -21.79
CA ALA A 173 6.48 15.70 -23.08
C ALA A 173 7.35 14.63 -23.78
N GLU A 174 8.68 14.68 -23.65
CA GLU A 174 9.54 13.60 -24.16
C GLU A 174 9.37 12.31 -23.34
N ILE A 175 9.20 12.43 -22.03
CA ILE A 175 8.95 11.28 -21.15
C ILE A 175 7.59 10.64 -21.49
N THR A 176 6.54 11.44 -21.70
CA THR A 176 5.19 10.94 -21.98
C THR A 176 5.08 10.14 -23.27
N LYS A 177 5.88 10.47 -24.30
CA LYS A 177 5.98 9.65 -25.52
C LYS A 177 6.39 8.20 -25.24
N VAL A 178 7.17 7.96 -24.18
CA VAL A 178 7.63 6.62 -23.80
C VAL A 178 6.68 5.96 -22.79
N ILE A 179 6.10 6.72 -21.86
CA ILE A 179 5.26 6.15 -20.78
C ILE A 179 3.77 5.99 -21.15
N ASN A 180 3.25 6.75 -22.12
CA ASN A 180 1.84 6.65 -22.53
C ASN A 180 1.51 5.30 -23.20
N PRO A 181 2.37 4.70 -24.05
CA PRO A 181 2.09 3.42 -24.69
C PRO A 181 2.13 2.19 -23.77
N ILE A 182 2.76 2.29 -22.60
CA ILE A 182 2.84 1.19 -21.62
C ILE A 182 1.64 1.24 -20.67
N ASN A 183 1.36 0.18 -19.91
CA ASN A 183 0.22 0.12 -18.98
C ASN A 183 0.63 0.16 -17.49
N ASN A 184 1.92 0.26 -17.17
CA ASN A 184 2.47 0.18 -15.82
C ASN A 184 1.93 1.24 -14.84
N PHE A 185 1.84 0.94 -13.54
CA PHE A 185 1.58 1.98 -12.53
C PHE A 185 2.72 2.99 -12.45
N ILE A 186 2.39 4.25 -12.18
CA ILE A 186 3.34 5.37 -12.09
C ILE A 186 3.16 6.06 -10.74
N ARG A 187 4.26 6.27 -10.03
CA ARG A 187 4.30 7.07 -8.79
C ARG A 187 5.19 8.27 -9.02
N VAL A 188 4.70 9.45 -8.68
CA VAL A 188 5.46 10.70 -8.74
C VAL A 188 5.85 11.07 -7.32
N ARG A 189 7.15 11.04 -7.03
CA ARG A 189 7.71 11.20 -5.69
C ARG A 189 8.43 12.54 -5.57
N GLY A 190 8.04 13.36 -4.60
CA GLY A 190 8.68 14.66 -4.32
C GLY A 190 9.69 14.57 -3.17
N TYR A 191 10.86 15.17 -3.36
CA TYR A 191 11.92 15.28 -2.34
C TYR A 191 12.43 16.73 -2.23
N THR A 192 12.89 17.09 -1.03
CA THR A 192 13.53 18.39 -0.75
C THR A 192 14.86 18.18 -0.05
N ASP A 193 15.65 19.25 0.04
CA ASP A 193 16.76 19.29 1.00
C ASP A 193 16.24 19.62 2.41
N ASN A 194 17.17 19.76 3.35
CA ASN A 194 16.89 20.09 4.74
C ASN A 194 16.77 21.60 5.02
N GLN A 195 16.84 22.47 4.01
CA GLN A 195 16.70 23.91 4.27
C GLN A 195 15.24 24.19 4.60
N PRO A 196 14.94 24.76 5.76
CA PRO A 196 13.57 24.98 6.16
C PRO A 196 12.89 25.93 5.19
N ILE A 197 11.72 25.53 4.69
CA ILE A 197 10.82 26.42 3.95
C ILE A 197 9.62 26.77 4.82
N ASN A 198 9.31 28.05 4.88
CA ASN A 198 8.11 28.58 5.47
C ASN A 198 7.77 29.89 4.74
N ASN A 199 6.78 29.83 3.85
CA ASN A 199 6.30 30.97 3.09
C ASN A 199 4.78 30.94 2.99
N GLU A 200 4.19 31.94 2.34
CA GLU A 200 2.72 32.07 2.21
C GLU A 200 2.05 30.88 1.52
N LEU A 201 2.78 30.11 0.72
CA LEU A 201 2.25 28.98 -0.05
C LEU A 201 2.51 27.62 0.62
N PHE A 202 3.63 27.48 1.34
CA PHE A 202 4.07 26.22 1.92
C PHE A 202 4.58 26.45 3.34
N ALA A 203 3.93 25.80 4.30
CA ALA A 203 4.30 25.83 5.71
C ALA A 203 5.50 24.91 6.01
N SER A 204 5.77 23.92 5.15
CA SER A 204 6.88 22.99 5.34
C SER A 204 7.44 22.39 4.05
N ASN A 205 8.62 21.78 4.16
CA ASN A 205 9.24 21.01 3.08
C ASN A 205 8.39 19.80 2.66
N TRP A 206 7.60 19.26 3.59
CA TRP A 206 6.71 18.15 3.29
C TRP A 206 5.63 18.60 2.29
N GLU A 207 4.95 19.72 2.56
CA GLU A 207 3.96 20.32 1.66
C GLU A 207 4.57 20.68 0.31
N LEU A 208 5.73 21.36 0.29
CA LEU A 208 6.42 21.69 -0.96
C LEU A 208 6.68 20.45 -1.82
N SER A 209 7.12 19.35 -1.19
CA SER A 209 7.42 18.10 -1.89
C SER A 209 6.16 17.50 -2.54
N VAL A 210 5.05 17.46 -1.80
CA VAL A 210 3.76 16.95 -2.29
C VAL A 210 3.21 17.84 -3.40
N SER A 211 3.28 19.16 -3.23
CA SER A 211 2.81 20.11 -4.24
C SER A 211 3.61 20.01 -5.54
N ARG A 212 4.93 19.83 -5.47
CA ARG A 212 5.78 19.58 -6.66
C ARG A 212 5.41 18.28 -7.36
N ALA A 213 5.23 17.20 -6.61
CA ALA A 213 4.80 15.92 -7.17
C ALA A 213 3.43 16.05 -7.86
N THR A 214 2.50 16.80 -7.24
CA THR A 214 1.18 17.10 -7.79
C THR A 214 1.27 17.87 -9.10
N SER A 215 2.12 18.91 -9.17
CA SER A 215 2.33 19.68 -10.39
C SER A 215 2.86 18.83 -11.55
N VAL A 216 3.80 17.93 -11.28
CA VAL A 216 4.29 16.97 -12.29
C VAL A 216 3.18 16.03 -12.73
N LEU A 217 2.43 15.42 -11.79
CA LEU A 217 1.32 14.52 -12.12
C LEU A 217 0.27 15.22 -13.00
N ARG A 218 -0.13 16.43 -12.64
CA ARG A 218 -1.08 17.23 -13.43
C ARG A 218 -0.57 17.54 -14.83
N MET A 219 0.74 17.72 -14.98
CA MET A 219 1.35 17.92 -16.29
C MET A 219 1.35 16.63 -17.12
N LEU A 220 1.67 15.49 -16.51
CA LEU A 220 1.58 14.18 -17.18
C LEU A 220 0.15 13.87 -17.63
N GLU A 221 -0.84 14.17 -16.79
CA GLU A 221 -2.27 14.07 -17.11
C GLU A 221 -2.63 14.91 -18.35
N ARG A 222 -2.23 16.18 -18.39
CA ARG A 222 -2.45 17.06 -19.55
C ARG A 222 -1.76 16.57 -20.83
N LEU A 223 -0.66 15.83 -20.69
CA LEU A 223 0.09 15.24 -21.80
C LEU A 223 -0.41 13.84 -22.19
N GLY A 224 -1.57 13.42 -21.65
CA GLY A 224 -2.28 12.20 -22.06
C GLY A 224 -1.96 10.95 -21.25
N THR A 225 -1.23 11.05 -20.14
CA THR A 225 -1.04 9.91 -19.24
C THR A 225 -2.34 9.65 -18.47
N ALA A 226 -2.83 8.41 -18.51
CA ALA A 226 -4.07 8.03 -17.83
C ALA A 226 -3.97 8.30 -16.30
N PRO A 227 -4.89 9.06 -15.69
CA PRO A 227 -4.84 9.37 -14.25
C PRO A 227 -4.97 8.14 -13.34
N GLN A 228 -5.73 7.13 -13.75
CA GLN A 228 -6.08 5.94 -12.96
C GLN A 228 -4.85 5.08 -12.57
N ARG A 229 -3.78 5.18 -13.35
CA ARG A 229 -2.51 4.47 -13.11
C ARG A 229 -1.46 5.32 -12.39
N MET A 230 -1.76 6.58 -12.08
CA MET A 230 -0.82 7.50 -11.44
C MET A 230 -1.16 7.73 -9.96
N ALA A 231 -0.13 7.97 -9.15
CA ALA A 231 -0.31 8.57 -7.84
C ALA A 231 0.88 9.42 -7.42
N ILE A 232 0.71 10.18 -6.36
CA ILE A 232 1.75 11.04 -5.77
C ILE A 232 2.23 10.49 -4.42
N GLU A 233 3.49 10.75 -4.12
CA GLU A 233 4.12 10.49 -2.82
C GLU A 233 4.98 11.71 -2.46
N GLY A 234 4.96 12.15 -1.20
CA GLY A 234 5.79 13.25 -0.71
C GLY A 234 6.67 12.78 0.43
N PHE A 235 7.98 12.90 0.26
CA PHE A 235 8.96 12.50 1.27
C PHE A 235 9.56 13.69 2.04
N GLY A 236 9.38 14.91 1.54
CA GLY A 236 10.04 16.10 2.07
C GLY A 236 11.56 15.91 2.18
N GLN A 237 12.10 16.27 3.34
CA GLN A 237 13.54 16.19 3.65
C GLN A 237 13.96 14.86 4.31
N TYR A 238 13.02 13.97 4.58
CA TYR A 238 13.22 12.81 5.46
C TYR A 238 13.80 11.58 4.77
N TYR A 239 14.00 11.65 3.45
CA TYR A 239 14.61 10.58 2.66
C TYR A 239 15.71 11.15 1.74
N PRO A 240 16.84 11.60 2.31
CA PRO A 240 17.92 12.20 1.53
C PRO A 240 18.70 11.12 0.75
N PHE A 241 19.09 11.45 -0.49
CA PHE A 241 19.94 10.61 -1.34
C PHE A 241 21.43 10.90 -1.12
N SER A 242 21.75 12.07 -0.57
CA SER A 242 23.11 12.52 -0.24
C SER A 242 23.11 13.32 1.06
N ALA A 243 24.28 13.50 1.68
CA ALA A 243 24.42 14.32 2.86
C ALA A 243 24.00 15.78 2.57
N ASN A 244 23.28 16.42 3.49
CA ASN A 244 22.81 17.80 3.32
C ASN A 244 23.84 18.88 3.74
N ASP A 245 25.07 18.45 4.07
CA ASP A 245 26.10 19.31 4.65
C ASP A 245 26.61 20.36 3.66
N ASN A 246 26.69 19.99 2.37
CA ASN A 246 27.18 20.87 1.31
C ASN A 246 26.09 21.22 0.28
N ALA A 247 26.32 22.29 -0.48
CA ALA A 247 25.35 22.77 -1.46
C ALA A 247 25.08 21.76 -2.58
N GLN A 248 26.08 20.96 -2.95
CA GLN A 248 25.97 19.92 -3.98
C GLN A 248 25.05 18.78 -3.54
N GLY A 249 25.21 18.28 -2.31
CA GLY A 249 24.37 17.23 -1.72
C GLY A 249 22.93 17.71 -1.51
N ARG A 250 22.74 18.96 -1.08
CA ARG A 250 21.41 19.58 -1.05
C ARG A 250 20.77 19.66 -2.44
N ALA A 251 21.53 20.08 -3.46
CA ALA A 251 21.04 20.09 -4.83
C ALA A 251 20.67 18.69 -5.32
N ALA A 252 21.45 17.66 -4.95
CA ALA A 252 21.14 16.28 -5.26
C ALA A 252 19.88 15.77 -4.54
N ASN A 253 19.53 16.29 -3.36
CA ASN A 253 18.32 15.91 -2.63
C ASN A 253 17.05 16.61 -3.14
N ARG A 254 17.17 17.79 -3.73
CA ARG A 254 16.05 18.50 -4.37
C ARG A 254 15.71 17.86 -5.71
N LYS A 255 14.92 16.77 -5.70
CA LYS A 255 14.52 16.05 -6.91
C LYS A 255 13.05 15.66 -6.92
N VAL A 256 12.52 15.43 -8.12
CA VAL A 256 11.27 14.71 -8.32
C VAL A 256 11.59 13.41 -9.04
N VAL A 257 11.04 12.30 -8.55
CA VAL A 257 11.27 10.98 -9.12
C VAL A 257 9.98 10.47 -9.72
N ILE A 258 10.03 10.06 -10.99
CA ILE A 258 8.94 9.35 -11.65
C ILE A 258 9.28 7.86 -11.59
N ALA A 259 8.57 7.10 -10.77
CA ALA A 259 8.77 5.67 -10.57
C ALA A 259 7.72 4.86 -11.32
N ILE A 260 8.16 4.01 -12.24
CA ILE A 260 7.33 3.14 -13.07
C ILE A 260 7.38 1.72 -12.48
N SER A 261 6.24 1.17 -12.10
CA SER A 261 6.15 -0.15 -11.47
C SER A 261 6.36 -1.28 -12.45
N ARG A 262 6.83 -2.43 -11.99
CA ARG A 262 6.77 -3.70 -12.75
C ARG A 262 5.34 -4.15 -13.07
N TYR A 263 4.35 -3.67 -12.32
CA TYR A 263 2.95 -4.07 -12.46
C TYR A 263 2.17 -3.12 -13.37
N GLY A 264 1.27 -3.70 -14.16
CA GLY A 264 0.35 -3.03 -15.06
C GLY A 264 -0.95 -2.64 -14.37
N TYR A 265 -1.52 -1.52 -14.80
CA TYR A 265 -2.93 -1.23 -14.64
C TYR A 265 -3.69 -2.05 -15.68
N ALA A 266 -4.55 -2.94 -15.21
CA ALA A 266 -5.59 -3.56 -16.02
C ALA A 266 -6.87 -2.80 -15.70
N GLU A 267 -7.49 -2.21 -16.72
CA GLU A 267 -8.83 -1.64 -16.55
C GLU A 267 -9.75 -2.82 -16.25
N GLN A 268 -10.27 -2.87 -15.02
CA GLN A 268 -11.36 -3.79 -14.71
C GLN A 268 -12.50 -3.35 -15.62
N GLN A 269 -12.80 -4.16 -16.63
CA GLN A 269 -14.06 -4.02 -17.33
C GLN A 269 -15.11 -4.10 -16.24
N GLN A 270 -15.72 -2.97 -15.92
CA GLN A 270 -17.02 -2.96 -15.32
C GLN A 270 -17.84 -3.77 -16.31
N THR A 271 -18.07 -5.05 -16.00
CA THR A 271 -19.24 -5.74 -16.50
C THR A 271 -20.38 -4.87 -16.02
N THR A 272 -20.73 -3.86 -16.83
CA THR A 272 -21.99 -3.16 -16.70
C THR A 272 -22.99 -4.29 -16.57
N ASN A 273 -23.77 -4.29 -15.49
CA ASN A 273 -24.78 -5.28 -15.15
C ASN A 273 -25.87 -5.32 -16.24
N SER A 274 -25.51 -5.62 -17.49
CA SER A 274 -26.39 -5.80 -18.62
C SER A 274 -27.18 -7.08 -18.45
N ASP A 275 -26.59 -8.06 -17.77
CA ASP A 275 -27.24 -9.34 -17.47
C ASP A 275 -28.22 -9.19 -16.29
N GLU A 276 -27.88 -8.45 -15.22
CA GLU A 276 -28.86 -8.16 -14.15
C GLU A 276 -29.99 -7.25 -14.65
N ASN A 277 -29.70 -6.24 -15.50
CA ASN A 277 -30.75 -5.42 -16.09
C ASN A 277 -31.64 -6.21 -17.05
N ALA A 278 -31.10 -7.18 -17.79
CA ALA A 278 -31.88 -8.06 -18.67
C ALA A 278 -32.72 -9.08 -17.89
N GLU A 279 -32.21 -9.62 -16.79
CA GLU A 279 -32.97 -10.49 -15.88
C GLU A 279 -34.08 -9.72 -15.14
N ASN A 280 -33.80 -8.49 -14.69
CA ASN A 280 -34.81 -7.62 -14.07
C ASN A 280 -35.91 -7.22 -15.07
N ASP A 281 -35.56 -6.93 -16.32
CA ASP A 281 -36.52 -6.65 -17.40
C ASP A 281 -37.37 -7.89 -17.75
N ALA A 282 -36.77 -9.09 -17.75
CA ALA A 282 -37.47 -10.34 -18.00
C ALA A 282 -38.43 -10.70 -16.85
N LEU A 283 -38.01 -10.49 -15.59
CA LEU A 283 -38.85 -10.68 -14.41
C LEU A 283 -40.05 -9.70 -14.41
N GLN A 284 -39.82 -8.44 -14.80
CA GLN A 284 -40.89 -7.45 -14.95
C GLN A 284 -41.92 -7.86 -15.99
N ARG A 285 -41.49 -8.32 -17.17
CA ARG A 285 -42.41 -8.80 -18.23
C ARG A 285 -43.18 -10.04 -17.79
N GLN A 286 -42.56 -10.92 -17.01
CA GLN A 286 -43.21 -12.12 -16.48
C GLN A 286 -44.24 -11.78 -15.39
N LEU A 287 -43.97 -10.79 -14.54
CA LEU A 287 -44.91 -10.27 -13.54
C LEU A 287 -46.10 -9.52 -14.18
N GLU A 288 -45.87 -8.79 -15.28
CA GLU A 288 -46.95 -8.16 -16.06
C GLU A 288 -47.88 -9.19 -16.71
N GLN A 289 -47.34 -10.31 -17.21
CA GLN A 289 -48.14 -11.40 -17.78
C GLN A 289 -49.01 -12.11 -16.73
N ILE A 290 -48.48 -12.30 -15.51
CA ILE A 290 -49.23 -12.89 -14.40
C ILE A 290 -50.36 -11.95 -13.93
N SER A 291 -50.11 -10.62 -13.90
CA SER A 291 -51.13 -9.62 -13.56
C SER A 291 -52.28 -9.56 -14.58
N GLN A 292 -52.02 -9.87 -15.85
CA GLN A 292 -53.05 -9.90 -16.90
C GLN A 292 -53.93 -11.16 -16.87
N GLN A 293 -53.46 -12.26 -16.28
CA GLN A 293 -54.23 -13.52 -16.25
C GLN A 293 -55.29 -13.61 -15.14
N ASP A 294 -55.14 -12.88 -14.03
CA ASP A 294 -56.04 -13.01 -12.87
C ASP A 294 -56.90 -11.76 -12.58
N GLY A 295 -56.71 -10.66 -13.32
CA GLY A 295 -57.59 -9.48 -13.36
C GLY A 295 -57.84 -8.71 -12.04
N SER A 296 -57.41 -9.24 -10.90
CA SER A 296 -57.75 -8.78 -9.55
C SER A 296 -56.58 -8.09 -8.84
N ILE A 297 -55.35 -8.26 -9.31
CA ILE A 297 -54.12 -7.75 -8.68
C ILE A 297 -53.29 -7.00 -9.72
N ARG A 298 -53.07 -5.69 -9.51
CA ARG A 298 -52.17 -4.86 -10.32
C ARG A 298 -50.96 -4.42 -9.49
N VAL A 299 -49.79 -4.52 -10.10
CA VAL A 299 -48.50 -4.19 -9.50
C VAL A 299 -47.95 -2.94 -10.18
N ILE A 300 -47.70 -1.87 -9.41
CA ILE A 300 -47.22 -0.57 -9.90
C ILE A 300 -45.83 -0.32 -9.33
N ALA A 301 -44.84 -0.11 -10.21
CA ALA A 301 -43.49 0.27 -9.82
C ALA A 301 -43.42 1.79 -9.55
N LEU A 302 -42.85 2.17 -8.40
CA LEU A 302 -42.67 3.56 -7.98
C LEU A 302 -41.30 4.11 -8.44
N PRO A 303 -41.15 5.43 -8.63
CA PRO A 303 -39.91 6.05 -9.14
C PRO A 303 -38.65 5.84 -8.29
N GLY A 304 -38.79 5.34 -7.05
CA GLY A 304 -37.68 5.03 -6.14
C GLY A 304 -37.33 3.53 -6.04
N GLY A 305 -37.82 2.69 -6.96
CA GLY A 305 -37.55 1.24 -6.97
C GLY A 305 -38.42 0.40 -6.04
N GLY A 306 -39.40 1.00 -5.35
CA GLY A 306 -40.40 0.29 -4.56
C GLY A 306 -41.55 -0.25 -5.41
N ILE A 307 -42.14 -1.36 -5.01
CA ILE A 307 -43.28 -1.99 -5.70
C ILE A 307 -44.54 -1.86 -4.84
N ARG A 308 -45.64 -1.36 -5.42
CA ARG A 308 -46.95 -1.29 -4.78
C ARG A 308 -47.92 -2.27 -5.45
N ILE A 309 -48.47 -3.19 -4.66
CA ILE A 309 -49.46 -4.19 -5.12
C ILE A 309 -50.85 -3.72 -4.64
N THR A 310 -51.79 -3.51 -5.56
CA THR A 310 -53.15 -3.05 -5.24
C THR A 310 -54.22 -3.83 -6.00
N THR A 311 -55.36 -4.05 -5.35
CA THR A 311 -56.57 -4.66 -5.93
C THR A 311 -57.68 -3.63 -6.20
N ARG A 312 -57.43 -2.35 -5.89
CA ARG A 312 -58.43 -1.26 -5.99
C ARG A 312 -58.31 -0.54 -7.33
N GLN A 313 -59.46 -0.33 -7.98
CA GLN A 313 -59.60 0.26 -9.30
C GLN A 313 -59.68 1.79 -9.21
N ASP A 314 -58.61 2.44 -8.72
CA ASP A 314 -58.60 3.90 -8.57
C ASP A 314 -57.98 4.58 -9.80
N ASN A 315 -58.68 5.62 -10.27
CA ASN A 315 -58.44 6.41 -11.47
C ASN A 315 -57.08 7.15 -11.42
N PRO A 316 -56.27 7.22 -12.49
CA PRO A 316 -54.89 7.70 -12.43
C PRO A 316 -54.72 9.23 -12.25
N ASP A 317 -55.82 10.01 -12.25
CA ASP A 317 -55.77 11.49 -12.31
C ASP A 317 -56.16 12.21 -11.01
N ALA A 318 -56.25 11.54 -9.87
CA ALA A 318 -56.54 12.22 -8.60
C ALA A 318 -55.28 12.92 -8.05
N GLN A 319 -55.19 14.25 -8.26
CA GLN A 319 -54.20 15.12 -7.61
C GLN A 319 -54.32 15.04 -6.07
N PRO A 320 -53.21 15.15 -5.32
CA PRO A 320 -53.23 14.99 -3.87
C PRO A 320 -53.95 16.17 -3.20
N GLU A 321 -55.02 15.87 -2.46
CA GLU A 321 -55.70 16.85 -1.61
C GLU A 321 -54.74 17.39 -0.55
N GLN A 322 -54.57 18.71 -0.54
CA GLN A 322 -53.85 19.46 0.49
C GLN A 322 -54.60 19.35 1.81
N GLN A 323 -53.99 18.73 2.82
CA GLN A 323 -54.47 18.75 4.19
C GLN A 323 -54.23 20.13 4.81
N GLN A 324 -55.32 20.84 5.13
CA GLN A 324 -55.32 21.97 6.06
C GLN A 324 -55.41 21.41 7.49
N GLU A 325 -54.40 21.73 8.31
CA GLU A 325 -54.42 21.52 9.77
C GLU A 325 -55.28 22.60 10.46
N PRO A 326 -56.06 22.25 11.50
CA PRO A 326 -56.51 23.19 12.51
C PRO A 326 -55.48 23.41 13.63
#